data_AF-A0A7C4VTJ9-F1
#
_entry.id   AF-A0A7C4VTJ9-F1
#
_cell.length_a   1.000
_cell.length_b   1.000
_cell.length_c   1.000
_cell.angle_alpha   90.00
_cell.angle_beta   90.00
_cell.angle_gamma   90.00
#
_symmetry.space_group_name_H-M   'P 1'
#
loop_
_entity.id
_entity.type
_entity.pdbx_description
1 polymer ?
#
loop_
_entity_poly.entity_id
_entity_poly.type
_entity_poly.pdbx_seq_one_letter_code
_entity_poly.pdbx_strand_id
1 'polypeptide(L)'
;MMDSSIIRDRLEFMNIEANIPVNPRNCRRPKPYNVELYRRVRSAVERFFGWIKAFRRIVIRYERLAITYKAFINIACIIIHLGYGV
;
A
#
# COMPACT_ATOMS: atom_id res chain seq x y z
N MET A 1 6.65 6.07 12.53
CA MET A 1 6.98 7.44 12.11
C MET A 1 6.23 7.63 10.78
N MET A 2 4.94 7.92 10.72
CA MET A 2 4.14 8.90 11.46
C MET A 2 2.77 8.35 11.91
N ASP A 3 2.35 8.80 13.09
CA ASP A 3 1.01 8.95 13.67
C ASP A 3 -0.15 8.07 13.20
N SER A 4 0.00 6.76 13.36
CA SER A 4 -1.11 5.81 13.28
C SER A 4 -2.25 6.11 14.30
N SER A 5 -2.00 6.96 15.31
CA SER A 5 -3.00 7.54 16.22
C SER A 5 -3.88 8.58 15.53
N ILE A 6 -3.30 9.56 14.83
CA ILE A 6 -4.04 10.60 14.10
C ILE A 6 -4.91 9.99 13.01
N ILE A 7 -4.39 8.98 12.31
CA ILE A 7 -5.15 8.27 11.27
C ILE A 7 -6.34 7.53 11.88
N ARG A 8 -6.16 6.88 13.03
CA ARG A 8 -7.25 6.18 13.72
C ARG A 8 -8.31 7.17 14.22
N ASP A 9 -7.90 8.24 14.87
CA ASP A 9 -8.79 9.30 15.36
C ASP A 9 -9.65 9.87 14.23
N ARG A 10 -9.02 10.16 13.08
CA ARG A 10 -9.73 10.63 11.89
C ARG A 10 -10.69 9.59 11.30
N LEU A 11 -10.33 8.30 11.33
CA LEU A 11 -11.22 7.22 10.87
C LEU A 11 -12.40 7.03 11.84
N GLU A 12 -12.16 7.12 13.15
CA GLU A 12 -13.18 7.07 14.20
C GLU A 12 -14.17 8.24 14.05
N PHE A 13 -13.68 9.45 13.77
CA PHE A 13 -14.53 10.61 13.45
C PHE A 13 -15.44 10.37 12.23
N MET A 14 -14.95 9.60 11.25
CA MET A 14 -15.72 9.21 10.06
C MET A 14 -16.54 7.93 10.25
N ASN A 15 -16.60 7.36 11.46
CA ASN A 15 -17.28 6.09 11.77
C ASN A 15 -16.72 4.88 10.98
N ILE A 16 -15.42 4.89 10.67
CA ILE A 16 -14.72 3.83 9.93
C ILE A 16 -13.82 3.05 10.90
N GLU A 17 -13.99 1.72 10.94
CA GLU A 17 -13.13 0.86 11.75
C GLU A 17 -11.74 0.71 11.12
N ALA A 18 -10.70 1.04 11.89
CA ALA A 18 -9.32 1.02 11.41
C ALA A 18 -8.69 -0.37 11.54
N ASN A 19 -8.55 -1.11 10.43
CA ASN A 19 -7.81 -2.38 10.39
C ASN A 19 -6.29 -2.20 10.26
N ILE A 20 -5.68 -1.46 11.20
CA ILE A 20 -4.24 -1.14 11.18
C ILE A 20 -3.59 -1.84 12.39
N PRO A 21 -2.58 -2.70 12.22
CA PRO A 21 -1.88 -3.30 13.36
C PRO A 21 -0.96 -2.29 14.02
N VAL A 22 -0.67 -2.54 15.29
CA VAL A 22 0.37 -1.81 16.03
C VAL A 22 1.71 -2.47 15.74
N ASN A 23 2.74 -1.68 15.41
CA ASN A 23 4.09 -2.22 15.20
C ASN A 23 4.62 -2.78 16.54
N PRO A 24 4.91 -4.08 16.63
CA PRO A 24 5.35 -4.70 17.89
C PRO A 24 6.69 -4.14 18.39
N ARG A 25 7.55 -3.67 17.47
CA ARG A 25 8.82 -3.00 17.79
C ARG A 25 8.66 -1.65 18.51
N ASN A 26 7.45 -1.08 18.50
CA ASN A 26 7.19 0.24 19.10
C ASN A 26 6.76 0.14 20.57
N CYS A 27 6.82 -1.04 21.20
CA CYS A 27 6.45 -1.31 22.60
C CYS A 27 5.06 -0.75 23.00
N ARG A 28 4.15 -0.59 22.04
CA ARG A 28 2.77 -0.13 22.28
C ARG A 28 1.87 -1.34 22.48
N ARG A 29 0.86 -1.20 23.35
CA ARG A 29 -0.16 -2.24 23.52
C ARG A 29 -0.80 -2.57 22.16
N PRO A 30 -0.98 -3.86 21.82
CA PRO A 30 -1.65 -4.25 20.59
C PRO A 30 -3.10 -3.76 20.64
N LYS A 31 -3.59 -3.23 19.52
CA LYS A 31 -5.01 -2.93 19.32
C LYS A 31 -5.65 -4.07 18.53
N PRO A 32 -6.94 -4.39 18.77
CA PRO A 32 -7.65 -5.39 17.97
C PRO A 32 -7.71 -4.94 16.51
N TYR A 33 -7.49 -5.88 15.60
CA TYR A 33 -7.61 -5.69 14.16
C TYR A 33 -7.93 -7.04 13.52
N ASN A 34 -8.55 -7.04 12.35
CA ASN A 34 -8.84 -8.27 11.63
C ASN A 34 -7.57 -8.79 10.93
N VAL A 35 -6.97 -9.83 11.53
CA VAL A 35 -5.69 -10.40 11.09
C VAL A 35 -5.78 -11.01 9.69
N GLU A 36 -6.86 -11.71 9.37
CA GLU A 36 -7.04 -12.36 8.07
C GLU A 36 -7.20 -11.34 6.95
N LEU A 37 -8.07 -10.33 7.14
CA LEU A 37 -8.23 -9.24 6.19
C LEU A 37 -6.94 -8.45 6.02
N TYR A 38 -6.25 -8.16 7.13
CA TYR A 38 -4.98 -7.46 7.07
C TYR A 38 -3.94 -8.23 6.27
N ARG A 39 -3.80 -9.54 6.54
CA ARG A 39 -2.85 -10.42 5.84
C ARG A 39 -3.17 -10.49 4.36
N ARG A 40 -4.43 -10.71 3.98
CA ARG A 40 -4.84 -10.80 2.57
C ARG A 40 -4.54 -9.52 1.80
N VAL A 41 -4.97 -8.37 2.33
CA VAL A 41 -4.72 -7.07 1.70
C VAL A 41 -3.24 -6.76 1.64
N ARG A 42 -2.50 -7.00 2.73
CA ARG A 42 -1.06 -6.76 2.79
C ARG A 42 -0.28 -7.61 1.79
N SER A 43 -0.59 -8.90 1.68
CA SER A 43 0.07 -9.78 0.71
C SER A 43 -0.21 -9.36 -0.74
N ALA A 44 -1.43 -8.89 -1.05
CA ALA A 44 -1.74 -8.36 -2.37
C ALA A 44 -0.92 -7.08 -2.68
N VAL A 45 -0.86 -6.16 -1.72
CA VAL A 45 -0.09 -4.91 -1.85
C VAL A 45 1.42 -5.19 -1.99
N GLU A 46 1.97 -6.08 -1.17
CA GLU A 46 3.40 -6.43 -1.23
C GLU A 46 3.76 -7.11 -2.56
N ARG A 47 2.90 -7.99 -3.09
CA ARG A 47 3.07 -8.59 -4.43
C ARG A 47 3.03 -7.54 -5.54
N PHE A 48 2.07 -6.62 -5.48
CA PHE A 48 1.95 -5.52 -6.42
C PHE A 48 3.24 -4.68 -6.48
N PHE A 49 3.78 -4.29 -5.32
CA PHE A 49 5.06 -3.58 -5.27
C PHE A 49 6.24 -4.43 -5.74
N GLY A 50 6.19 -5.75 -5.55
CA GLY A 50 7.14 -6.69 -6.14
C GLY A 50 7.12 -6.66 -7.66
N TRP A 51 5.94 -6.71 -8.28
CA TRP A 51 5.77 -6.62 -9.73
C TRP A 51 6.18 -5.25 -10.27
N ILE A 52 5.82 -4.16 -9.59
CA ILE A 52 6.24 -2.81 -10.00
C ILE A 52 7.77 -2.68 -10.00
N LYS A 53 8.47 -3.31 -9.04
CA LYS A 53 9.94 -3.27 -8.99
C LYS A 53 10.62 -3.92 -10.20
N ALA A 54 9.94 -4.81 -10.92
CA ALA A 54 10.46 -5.37 -12.17
C ALA A 54 10.63 -4.29 -13.25
N PHE A 55 9.83 -3.23 -13.21
CA PHE A 55 9.93 -2.11 -14.14
C PHE A 55 10.99 -1.10 -13.68
N ARG A 56 12.26 -1.35 -14.03
CA ARG A 56 13.42 -0.49 -13.68
C ARG A 56 13.20 1.00 -13.95
N ARG A 57 12.48 1.33 -15.03
CA ARG A 57 12.15 2.72 -15.42
C ARG A 57 11.30 3.45 -14.38
N ILE A 58 10.41 2.74 -13.70
CA ILE A 58 9.50 3.29 -12.67
C ILE A 58 10.25 3.46 -11.34
N VAL A 59 11.12 2.50 -10.99
CA VAL A 59 11.87 2.50 -9.73
C VAL A 59 12.86 3.66 -9.65
N ILE A 60 13.60 3.91 -10.72
CA ILE A 60 14.65 4.94 -10.75
C ILE A 60 14.08 6.34 -11.05
N ARG A 61 12.82 6.42 -11.52
CA ARG A 61 12.11 7.66 -11.88
C ARG A 61 12.93 8.54 -12.84
N TYR A 62 13.24 8.00 -14.01
CA TYR A 62 13.93 8.76 -15.07
C TYR A 62 13.11 9.91 -15.66
N GLU A 63 11.79 9.88 -15.51
CA GLU A 63 10.89 10.85 -16.13
C GLU A 63 10.88 12.18 -15.36
N ARG A 64 11.23 13.28 -16.05
CA ARG A 64 11.23 14.64 -15.50
C ARG A 64 9.81 15.16 -15.23
N LEU A 65 8.84 14.80 -16.07
CA LEU A 65 7.45 15.20 -15.92
C LEU A 65 6.64 14.19 -15.09
N ALA A 66 5.88 14.70 -14.11
CA ALA A 66 4.99 13.90 -13.28
C ALA A 66 3.89 13.20 -14.10
N ILE A 67 3.41 13.84 -15.17
CA ILE A 67 2.37 13.31 -16.06
C ILE A 67 2.87 12.05 -16.77
N THR A 68 4.06 12.11 -17.35
CA THR A 68 4.66 10.98 -18.05
C THR A 68 4.97 9.83 -17.10
N TYR A 69 5.49 10.14 -15.91
CA TYR A 69 5.69 9.13 -14.86
C TYR A 69 4.38 8.42 -14.48
N LYS A 70 3.29 9.18 -14.28
CA LYS A 70 1.97 8.62 -13.99
C LYS A 70 1.45 7.75 -15.13
N ALA A 71 1.66 8.15 -16.40
CA ALA A 71 1.28 7.34 -17.55
C ALA A 71 2.01 6.00 -17.57
N PHE A 72 3.32 5.98 -17.28
CA PHE A 72 4.08 4.72 -17.17
C PHE A 72 3.59 3.82 -16.03
N ILE A 73 3.23 4.39 -14.87
CA ILE A 73 2.61 3.61 -13.79
C ILE A 73 1.31 2.97 -14.25
N ASN A 74 0.44 3.72 -14.93
CA ASN A 74 -0.83 3.20 -15.44
C ASN A 74 -0.59 2.05 -16.44
N ILE A 75 0.36 2.21 -17.37
CA ILE A 75 0.72 1.15 -18.31
C ILE A 75 1.23 -0.10 -17.56
N ALA A 76 2.10 0.06 -16.56
CA ALA A 76 2.55 -1.06 -15.76
C ALA A 76 1.40 -1.75 -15.01
N CYS A 77 0.43 -0.99 -14.49
CA CYS A 77 -0.75 -1.56 -13.85
C CYS A 77 -1.59 -2.39 -14.84
N ILE A 78 -1.80 -1.89 -16.07
CA ILE A 78 -2.52 -2.62 -17.13
C ILE A 78 -1.79 -3.93 -17.46
N ILE A 79 -0.47 -3.88 -17.63
CA ILE A 79 0.35 -5.07 -17.92
C ILE A 79 0.27 -6.09 -16.78
N ILE A 80 0.39 -5.64 -15.53
CA ILE A 80 0.27 -6.50 -14.35
C ILE A 80 -1.12 -7.15 -14.30
N HIS A 81 -2.17 -6.37 -14.53
CA HIS A 81 -3.54 -6.87 -14.51
C HIS A 81 -3.80 -7.91 -15.61
N LEU A 82 -3.33 -7.65 -16.84
CA LEU A 82 -3.50 -8.55 -17.97
C LEU A 82 -2.62 -9.80 -17.87
N GLY A 83 -1.39 -9.67 -17.36
CA GLY A 83 -0.42 -10.76 -17.28
C GLY A 83 -0.62 -11.70 -16.09
N TYR A 84 -1.21 -11.22 -15.00
CA TYR A 84 -1.41 -12.01 -13.79
C TYR A 84 -2.87 -12.32 -13.47
N GLY A 85 -3.83 -11.86 -14.30
CA GLY A 85 -5.24 -12.25 -14.26
C GLY A 85 -5.78 -12.43 -12.84
N VAL A 86 -5.72 -11.35 -12.05
CA VAL A 86 -6.44 -11.28 -10.76
C VAL A 86 -7.93 -11.10 -10.98
#